data_AF-A0A397SSW8-F1
#
_entry.id   AF-A0A397SSW8-F1
#
_cell.length_a   1.000
_cell.length_b   1.000
_cell.length_c   1.000
_cell.angle_alpha   90.00
_cell.angle_beta   90.00
_cell.angle_gamma   90.00
#
_symmetry.space_group_name_H-M   'P 1'
#
loop_
_entity.id
_entity.type
_entity.pdbx_description
1 polymer ?
#
loop_
_entity_poly.entity_id
_entity_poly.type
_entity_poly.pdbx_seq_one_letter_code
_entity_poly.pdbx_strand_id
1 'polypeptide(L)'
;MISINLVELVIENIFISNHNLLKVIGENCRNLVNFFTIITADNDIPFLFNILKNNSKLKDLRLTLPTLYFSDVNTGFIIELAKYLPRLINSIYLSNLIKSVNEYKEFLENCKVDELVYYMINFPPINDIVNVDECEEFVKRWTEKKRKVIWNFYKYQSDHCKIYVVWDC
;
A
#
# COMPACT_ATOMS: atom_id res chain seq x y z
N MET A 1 -9.62 19.69 16.28
CA MET A 1 -10.31 19.80 14.98
C MET A 1 -9.27 19.51 13.92
N ILE A 2 -9.42 18.46 13.12
CA ILE A 2 -8.49 18.18 12.01
C ILE A 2 -8.91 19.06 10.83
N SER A 3 -7.97 19.76 10.22
CA SER A 3 -8.22 20.76 9.17
C SER A 3 -8.78 20.13 7.90
N ILE A 4 -9.82 20.72 7.32
CA ILE A 4 -10.38 20.34 6.00
C ILE A 4 -9.37 20.52 4.85
N ASN A 5 -8.31 21.29 5.10
CA ASN A 5 -7.23 21.59 4.16
C ASN A 5 -5.99 20.72 4.41
N LEU A 6 -6.09 19.64 5.18
CA LEU A 6 -4.98 18.72 5.37
C LEU A 6 -4.64 18.04 4.04
N VAL A 7 -3.42 18.27 3.56
CA VAL A 7 -2.88 17.74 2.29
C VAL A 7 -1.98 16.54 2.55
N GLU A 8 -1.23 16.56 3.65
CA GLU A 8 -0.28 15.52 4.02
C GLU A 8 -0.54 15.04 5.44
N LEU A 9 -0.49 13.72 5.62
CA LEU A 9 -0.62 13.08 6.91
C LEU A 9 0.38 11.92 7.01
N VAL A 10 1.15 11.94 8.09
CA VAL A 10 2.13 10.91 8.45
C VAL A 10 1.87 10.46 9.88
N ILE A 11 1.57 9.17 10.07
CA ILE A 11 1.35 8.54 11.38
C ILE A 11 2.30 7.34 11.52
N GLU A 12 3.39 7.53 12.27
CA GLU A 12 4.49 6.55 12.41
C GLU A 12 4.55 5.87 13.79
N ASN A 13 3.58 6.13 14.67
CA ASN A 13 3.63 5.57 16.02
C ASN A 13 3.12 4.11 16.05
N ILE A 14 4.02 3.18 16.36
CA ILE A 14 3.73 1.75 16.48
C ILE A 14 3.12 1.35 17.84
N PHE A 15 3.22 2.21 18.85
CA PHE A 15 2.84 1.90 20.23
C PHE A 15 1.46 2.44 20.62
N ILE A 16 0.83 3.24 19.75
CA ILE A 16 -0.46 3.87 20.02
C ILE A 16 -1.46 3.39 18.96
N SER A 17 -2.65 2.99 19.43
CA SER A 17 -3.75 2.65 18.52
C SER A 17 -4.17 3.87 17.72
N ASN A 18 -4.16 3.73 16.39
CA ASN A 18 -4.48 4.81 15.46
C ASN A 18 -5.99 4.90 15.12
N HIS A 19 -6.81 3.94 15.58
CA HIS A 19 -8.22 3.80 15.22
C HIS A 19 -9.03 5.09 15.33
N ASN A 20 -9.01 5.75 16.49
CA ASN A 20 -9.80 6.98 16.71
C ASN A 20 -9.32 8.11 15.80
N LEU A 21 -8.01 8.21 15.56
CA LEU A 21 -7.43 9.21 14.68
C LEU A 21 -7.85 8.94 13.23
N LEU A 22 -7.67 7.71 12.75
CA LEU A 22 -8.07 7.27 11.41
C LEU A 22 -9.57 7.47 11.17
N LYS A 23 -10.40 7.19 12.19
CA LYS A 23 -11.83 7.46 12.14
C LYS A 23 -12.13 8.94 11.87
N VAL A 24 -11.58 9.83 12.69
CA VAL A 24 -11.79 11.28 12.53
C VAL A 24 -11.25 11.77 11.19
N ILE A 25 -10.11 11.27 10.72
CA ILE A 25 -9.56 11.60 9.40
C ILE A 25 -10.53 11.15 8.29
N GLY A 26 -10.98 9.89 8.34
CA GLY A 26 -11.92 9.35 7.36
C GLY A 26 -13.23 10.13 7.32
N GLU A 27 -13.69 10.62 8.47
CA GLU A 27 -14.92 11.43 8.59
C GLU A 27 -14.74 12.87 8.09
N ASN A 28 -13.56 13.48 8.23
CA ASN A 28 -13.40 14.94 8.05
C ASN A 28 -12.44 15.37 6.94
N CYS A 29 -11.43 14.56 6.58
CA CYS A 29 -10.44 14.92 5.56
C CYS A 29 -10.90 14.51 4.17
N ARG A 30 -10.85 15.43 3.21
CA ARG A 30 -11.28 15.23 1.81
C ARG A 30 -10.26 15.66 0.76
N ASN A 31 -9.14 16.24 1.19
CA ASN A 31 -8.11 16.85 0.33
C ASN A 31 -6.73 16.23 0.53
N LEU A 32 -6.64 15.03 1.14
CA LEU A 32 -5.35 14.36 1.30
C LEU A 32 -4.77 14.03 -0.08
N VAL A 33 -3.51 14.42 -0.25
CA VAL A 33 -2.65 14.10 -1.39
C VAL A 33 -1.63 13.05 -0.97
N ASN A 34 -1.09 13.16 0.25
CA ASN A 34 -0.13 12.23 0.82
C ASN A 34 -0.71 11.57 2.08
N PHE A 35 -0.76 10.25 2.11
CA PHE A 35 -1.24 9.52 3.27
C PHE A 35 -0.30 8.37 3.63
N PHE A 36 0.26 8.48 4.84
CA PHE A 36 1.06 7.45 5.46
C PHE A 36 0.49 7.09 6.84
N THR A 37 0.20 5.81 7.05
CA THR A 37 -0.11 5.29 8.37
C THR A 37 0.51 3.90 8.61
N ILE A 38 0.74 3.61 9.89
CA ILE A 38 0.92 2.26 10.39
C ILE A 38 -0.45 1.70 10.82
N ILE A 39 -0.78 0.51 10.33
CA ILE A 39 -1.99 -0.22 10.71
C ILE A 39 -1.63 -1.07 11.93
N THR A 40 -2.30 -0.81 13.04
CA THR A 40 -1.97 -1.37 14.36
C THR A 40 -2.96 -2.42 14.85
N ALA A 41 -4.19 -2.41 14.30
CA ALA A 41 -5.24 -3.37 14.62
C ALA A 41 -6.21 -3.55 13.44
N ASP A 42 -6.94 -4.66 13.39
CA ASP A 42 -7.99 -4.91 12.38
C ASP A 42 -9.06 -3.81 12.35
N ASN A 43 -9.33 -3.22 13.52
CA ASN A 43 -10.25 -2.10 13.66
C ASN A 43 -9.80 -0.84 12.91
N ASP A 44 -8.56 -0.73 12.44
CA ASP A 44 -8.10 0.38 11.62
C ASP A 44 -8.58 0.26 10.15
N ILE A 45 -8.84 -0.97 9.70
CA ILE A 45 -9.11 -1.31 8.29
C ILE A 45 -10.35 -0.59 7.74
N PRO A 46 -11.52 -0.58 8.42
CA PRO A 46 -12.69 0.14 7.89
C PRO A 46 -12.45 1.64 7.69
N PHE A 47 -11.66 2.26 8.57
CA PHE A 47 -11.33 3.69 8.47
C PHE A 47 -10.32 3.96 7.37
N LEU A 48 -9.36 3.06 7.15
CA LEU A 48 -8.48 3.10 5.98
C LEU A 48 -9.31 3.16 4.68
N PHE A 49 -10.27 2.25 4.49
CA PHE A 49 -11.12 2.27 3.30
C PHE A 49 -11.97 3.54 3.19
N ASN A 50 -12.46 4.07 4.31
CA ASN A 50 -13.19 5.34 4.33
C ASN A 50 -12.29 6.52 3.88
N ILE A 51 -11.04 6.56 4.35
CA ILE A 51 -10.06 7.57 3.94
C ILE A 51 -9.78 7.48 2.44
N LEU A 52 -9.50 6.28 1.91
CA LEU A 52 -9.23 6.06 0.49
C LEU A 52 -10.42 6.49 -0.39
N LYS A 53 -11.64 6.15 0.01
CA LYS A 53 -12.86 6.52 -0.70
C LYS A 53 -13.09 8.04 -0.72
N ASN A 54 -12.80 8.70 0.40
CA ASN A 54 -13.13 10.12 0.60
C ASN A 54 -12.06 11.09 0.09
N ASN A 55 -10.87 10.60 -0.27
CA ASN A 55 -9.75 11.42 -0.74
C ASN A 55 -9.39 11.06 -2.19
N SER A 56 -10.23 11.47 -3.13
CA SER A 56 -10.05 11.18 -4.58
C SER A 56 -8.80 11.81 -5.20
N LYS A 57 -8.21 12.81 -4.53
CA LYS A 57 -6.97 13.49 -4.94
C LYS A 57 -5.70 12.81 -4.41
N LEU A 58 -5.82 11.70 -3.68
CA LEU A 58 -4.67 11.01 -3.10
C LEU A 58 -3.70 10.58 -4.20
N LYS A 59 -2.45 11.00 -4.05
CA LYS A 59 -1.35 10.73 -4.97
C LYS A 59 -0.34 9.75 -4.39
N ASP A 60 -0.07 9.85 -3.10
CA ASP A 60 0.95 9.02 -2.45
C ASP A 60 0.34 8.26 -1.27
N LEU A 61 0.45 6.93 -1.31
CA LEU A 61 -0.05 6.04 -0.27
C LEU A 61 1.09 5.21 0.30
N ARG A 62 1.28 5.28 1.62
CA ARG A 62 2.20 4.41 2.36
C ARG A 62 1.44 3.70 3.46
N LEU A 63 1.49 2.38 3.45
CA LEU A 63 0.88 1.54 4.49
C LEU A 63 1.92 0.57 5.03
N THR A 64 1.94 0.42 6.34
CA THR A 64 2.91 -0.46 7.01
C THR A 64 2.23 -1.22 8.14
N LEU A 65 2.59 -2.48 8.30
CA LEU A 65 2.37 -3.22 9.56
C LEU A 65 3.66 -3.21 10.39
N PRO A 66 3.56 -3.12 11.73
CA PRO A 66 4.71 -3.25 12.62
C PRO A 66 5.52 -4.52 12.30
N THR A 67 6.84 -4.40 12.19
CA THR A 67 7.78 -5.47 11.76
C THR A 67 8.03 -6.56 12.79
N LEU A 68 7.41 -6.48 13.98
CA LEU A 68 7.69 -7.40 15.08
C LEU A 68 6.58 -8.46 15.19
N TYR A 69 6.91 -9.58 15.83
CA TYR A 69 6.12 -10.78 16.18
C TYR A 69 4.73 -10.55 16.84
N PHE A 70 4.19 -9.32 16.78
CA PHE A 70 3.05 -8.81 17.53
C PHE A 70 1.94 -8.20 16.67
N SER A 71 2.05 -8.25 15.34
CA SER A 71 0.95 -7.79 14.48
C SER A 71 -0.06 -8.92 14.27
N ASP A 72 -1.08 -8.95 15.11
CA ASP A 72 -2.28 -9.80 14.93
C ASP A 72 -3.22 -9.28 13.82
N VAL A 73 -2.80 -8.25 13.08
CA VAL A 73 -3.58 -7.70 11.97
C VAL A 73 -3.73 -8.75 10.86
N ASN A 74 -4.98 -9.05 10.53
CA ASN A 74 -5.34 -9.89 9.42
C ASN A 74 -5.06 -9.16 8.10
N THR A 75 -4.23 -9.74 7.25
CA THR A 75 -3.85 -9.18 5.94
C THR A 75 -4.81 -9.55 4.81
N GLY A 76 -5.88 -10.30 5.08
CA GLY A 76 -6.87 -10.72 4.07
C GLY A 76 -7.57 -9.57 3.33
N PHE A 77 -7.49 -8.33 3.84
CA PHE A 77 -8.01 -7.14 3.17
C PHE A 77 -7.17 -6.67 1.98
N ILE A 78 -5.96 -7.23 1.74
CA ILE A 78 -5.01 -6.70 0.75
C ILE A 78 -5.55 -6.71 -0.69
N ILE A 79 -6.33 -7.74 -1.05
CA ILE A 79 -6.98 -7.84 -2.37
C ILE A 79 -8.11 -6.80 -2.49
N GLU A 80 -8.85 -6.57 -1.41
CA GLU A 80 -9.87 -5.53 -1.37
C GLU A 80 -9.23 -4.14 -1.46
N LEU A 81 -8.11 -3.91 -0.74
CA LEU A 81 -7.33 -2.69 -0.84
C LEU A 81 -7.01 -2.38 -2.31
N ALA A 82 -6.44 -3.34 -3.05
CA ALA A 82 -6.10 -3.18 -4.47
C ALA A 82 -7.28 -2.69 -5.33
N LYS A 83 -8.50 -3.18 -5.05
CA LYS A 83 -9.72 -2.83 -5.79
C LYS A 83 -10.21 -1.41 -5.49
N TYR A 84 -9.97 -0.92 -4.28
CA TYR A 84 -10.46 0.37 -3.78
C TYR A 84 -9.42 1.51 -3.84
N LEU A 85 -8.19 1.22 -4.27
CA LEU A 85 -7.18 2.25 -4.48
C LEU A 85 -7.69 3.34 -5.46
N PRO A 86 -7.59 4.63 -5.10
CA PRO A 86 -7.87 5.73 -6.01
C PRO A 86 -7.06 5.61 -7.30
N ARG A 87 -7.74 5.79 -8.44
CA ARG A 87 -7.13 5.63 -9.78
C ARG A 87 -5.97 6.58 -10.06
N LEU A 88 -5.98 7.73 -9.39
CA LEU A 88 -5.02 8.82 -9.58
C LEU A 88 -3.78 8.69 -8.71
N ILE A 89 -3.61 7.60 -7.95
CA ILE A 89 -2.40 7.39 -7.15
C ILE A 89 -1.18 7.30 -8.08
N ASN A 90 -0.15 8.06 -7.73
CA ASN A 90 1.15 8.08 -8.39
C ASN A 90 2.16 7.17 -7.69
N SER A 91 2.07 7.03 -6.35
CA SER A 91 2.98 6.17 -5.60
C SER A 91 2.29 5.29 -4.55
N ILE A 92 2.74 4.04 -4.47
CA ILE A 92 2.32 3.08 -3.46
C ILE A 92 3.55 2.48 -2.79
N TYR A 93 3.56 2.51 -1.46
CA TYR A 93 4.51 1.78 -0.62
C TYR A 93 3.74 0.90 0.35
N LEU A 94 3.94 -0.42 0.30
CA LEU A 94 3.37 -1.35 1.27
C LEU A 94 4.48 -2.13 1.96
N SER A 95 4.49 -2.13 3.29
CA SER A 95 5.50 -2.83 4.07
C SER A 95 4.85 -3.80 5.06
N ASN A 96 5.20 -5.08 4.93
CA ASN A 96 4.70 -6.20 5.72
C ASN A 96 3.20 -6.53 5.51
N LEU A 97 2.52 -5.92 4.53
CA LEU A 97 1.10 -6.20 4.24
C LEU A 97 0.91 -7.43 3.35
N ILE A 98 1.78 -7.64 2.38
CA ILE A 98 1.71 -8.75 1.43
C ILE A 98 2.56 -9.89 1.98
N LYS A 99 1.95 -11.03 2.29
CA LYS A 99 2.61 -12.16 2.95
C LYS A 99 3.12 -13.22 1.98
N SER A 100 2.67 -13.24 0.73
CA SER A 100 3.11 -14.23 -0.24
C SER A 100 3.20 -13.70 -1.66
N VAL A 101 3.89 -14.43 -2.53
CA VAL A 101 3.95 -14.19 -3.98
C VAL A 101 2.55 -14.26 -4.61
N ASN A 102 1.69 -15.16 -4.12
CA ASN A 102 0.31 -15.26 -4.59
C ASN A 102 -0.52 -14.03 -4.21
N GLU A 103 -0.42 -13.56 -2.96
CA GLU A 103 -1.07 -12.31 -2.55
C GLU A 103 -0.55 -11.12 -3.36
N TYR A 104 0.75 -11.07 -3.65
CA TYR A 104 1.34 -10.04 -4.51
C TYR A 104 0.75 -10.06 -5.92
N LYS A 105 0.66 -11.25 -6.52
CA LYS A 105 0.03 -11.47 -7.83
C LYS A 105 -1.42 -10.98 -7.82
N GLU A 106 -2.22 -11.44 -6.86
CA GLU A 106 -3.63 -11.08 -6.75
C GLU A 106 -3.82 -9.58 -6.50
N PHE A 107 -2.96 -8.97 -5.69
CA PHE A 107 -2.93 -7.52 -5.50
C PHE A 107 -2.75 -6.81 -6.84
N LEU A 108 -1.73 -7.15 -7.63
CA LEU A 108 -1.50 -6.53 -8.94
C LEU A 108 -2.66 -6.79 -9.91
N GLU A 109 -3.16 -8.01 -10.01
CA GLU A 109 -4.27 -8.37 -10.91
C GLU A 109 -5.55 -7.56 -10.64
N ASN A 110 -5.77 -7.19 -9.37
CA ASN A 110 -6.91 -6.39 -8.92
C ASN A 110 -6.63 -4.88 -8.84
N CYS A 111 -5.36 -4.46 -8.91
CA CYS A 111 -4.96 -3.06 -8.84
C CYS A 111 -5.38 -2.32 -10.11
N LYS A 112 -6.34 -1.38 -9.97
CA LYS A 112 -6.90 -0.60 -11.07
C LYS A 112 -6.30 0.80 -11.19
N VAL A 113 -5.24 1.13 -10.45
CA VAL A 113 -4.57 2.44 -10.53
C VAL A 113 -4.06 2.69 -11.95
N ASP A 114 -4.32 3.89 -12.47
CA ASP A 114 -4.00 4.29 -13.84
C ASP A 114 -2.70 5.14 -13.87
N GLU A 115 -2.50 5.99 -12.87
CA GLU A 115 -1.40 6.97 -12.81
C GLU A 115 -0.15 6.49 -12.08
N LEU A 116 -0.03 5.19 -11.75
CA LEU A 116 1.06 4.68 -10.91
C LEU A 116 2.43 4.87 -11.59
N VAL A 117 3.30 5.67 -10.99
CA VAL A 117 4.68 5.94 -11.45
C VAL A 117 5.68 5.18 -10.58
N TYR A 118 5.36 5.00 -9.29
CA TYR A 118 6.26 4.42 -8.30
C TYR A 118 5.56 3.34 -7.49
N TYR A 119 6.17 2.17 -7.36
CA TYR A 119 5.64 1.07 -6.58
C TYR A 119 6.74 0.39 -5.79
N MET A 120 6.54 0.24 -4.48
CA MET A 120 7.48 -0.42 -3.60
C MET A 120 6.76 -1.34 -2.62
N ILE A 121 7.21 -2.59 -2.56
CA ILE A 121 6.73 -3.59 -1.63
C ILE A 121 7.90 -4.11 -0.82
N ASN A 122 7.75 -4.04 0.50
CA ASN A 122 8.62 -4.74 1.45
C ASN A 122 7.82 -5.89 2.04
N PHE A 123 8.25 -7.10 1.78
CA PHE A 123 7.60 -8.28 2.35
C PHE A 123 8.06 -8.51 3.81
N PRO A 124 7.22 -9.18 4.62
CA PRO A 124 7.61 -9.58 5.97
C PRO A 124 8.88 -10.46 5.98
N PRO A 125 9.79 -10.30 6.96
CA PRO A 125 10.98 -11.14 7.10
C PRO A 125 10.70 -12.63 7.36
N ILE A 126 9.51 -12.95 7.85
CA ILE A 126 9.16 -14.29 8.35
C ILE A 126 8.67 -15.21 7.21
N ASN A 127 8.32 -14.64 6.06
CA ASN A 127 7.83 -15.44 4.95
C ASN A 127 9.01 -15.85 4.07
N ASP A 128 9.22 -17.16 3.96
CA ASP A 128 10.06 -17.77 2.93
C ASP A 128 9.46 -17.46 1.56
N ILE A 129 9.75 -16.28 1.05
CA ILE A 129 9.43 -15.90 -0.32
C ILE A 129 10.48 -16.55 -1.19
N VAL A 130 10.25 -17.83 -1.49
CA VAL A 130 11.18 -18.67 -2.26
C VAL A 130 11.26 -18.20 -3.72
N ASN A 131 10.24 -17.47 -4.22
CA ASN A 131 10.09 -17.15 -5.66
C ASN A 131 9.84 -15.65 -5.94
N VAL A 132 10.64 -14.74 -5.36
CA VAL A 132 10.53 -13.30 -5.70
C VAL A 132 10.73 -13.03 -7.20
N ASP A 133 11.45 -13.91 -7.90
CA ASP A 133 11.66 -13.82 -9.35
C ASP A 133 10.34 -13.82 -10.14
N GLU A 134 9.30 -14.51 -9.65
CA GLU A 134 7.98 -14.50 -10.29
C GLU A 134 7.30 -13.13 -10.21
N CYS A 135 7.64 -12.32 -9.20
CA CYS A 135 7.02 -11.02 -9.02
C CYS A 135 7.36 -10.04 -10.16
N GLU A 136 8.53 -10.19 -10.78
CA GLU A 136 8.92 -9.41 -11.96
C GLU A 136 7.98 -9.70 -13.14
N GLU A 137 7.63 -10.96 -13.36
CA GLU A 137 6.71 -11.36 -14.43
C GLU A 137 5.29 -10.83 -14.20
N PHE A 138 4.82 -10.79 -12.94
CA PHE A 138 3.53 -10.18 -12.64
C PHE A 138 3.53 -8.67 -12.88
N VAL A 139 4.64 -7.99 -12.58
CA VAL A 139 4.80 -6.56 -12.87
C VAL A 139 4.81 -6.31 -14.38
N LYS A 140 5.52 -7.13 -15.17
CA LYS A 140 5.52 -7.04 -16.63
C LYS A 140 4.10 -7.19 -17.20
N ARG A 141 3.36 -8.21 -16.78
CA ARG A 141 1.97 -8.43 -17.22
C ARG A 141 1.04 -7.27 -16.85
N TRP A 142 1.16 -6.75 -15.63
CA TRP A 142 0.38 -5.58 -15.20
C TRP A 142 0.72 -4.35 -16.04
N THR A 143 2.01 -4.13 -16.28
CA THR A 143 2.55 -3.03 -17.10
C THR A 143 2.00 -3.07 -18.52
N GLU A 144 2.07 -4.23 -19.17
CA GLU A 144 1.56 -4.45 -20.53
C GLU A 144 0.06 -4.15 -20.61
N LYS A 145 -0.72 -4.67 -19.65
CA LYS A 145 -2.16 -4.41 -19.54
C LYS A 145 -2.48 -2.92 -19.39
N LYS A 146 -1.61 -2.18 -18.70
CA LYS A 146 -1.72 -0.73 -18.49
C LYS A 146 -1.09 0.10 -19.60
N ARG A 147 -0.45 -0.53 -20.60
CA ARG A 147 0.27 0.12 -21.70
C ARG A 147 1.33 1.11 -21.19
N LYS A 148 2.01 0.75 -20.11
CA LYS A 148 3.13 1.52 -19.53
C LYS A 148 4.47 0.92 -19.95
N VAL A 149 5.56 1.64 -19.67
CA VAL A 149 6.93 1.16 -19.83
C VAL A 149 7.60 1.15 -18.46
N ILE A 150 8.25 0.05 -18.12
CA ILE A 150 9.07 -0.03 -16.89
C ILE A 150 10.39 0.68 -17.19
N TRP A 151 10.64 1.78 -16.46
CA TRP A 151 11.92 2.48 -16.50
C TRP A 151 12.98 1.76 -15.66
N ASN A 152 12.58 1.30 -14.48
CA ASN A 152 13.47 0.61 -13.56
C ASN A 152 12.71 -0.46 -12.78
N PHE A 153 13.33 -1.62 -12.64
CA PHE A 153 12.87 -2.70 -11.79
C PHE A 153 14.03 -3.15 -10.91
N TYR A 154 13.83 -3.11 -9.60
CA TYR A 154 14.81 -3.55 -8.63
C TYR A 154 14.15 -4.54 -7.66
N LYS A 155 14.79 -5.69 -7.50
CA LYS A 155 14.45 -6.68 -6.47
C LYS A 155 15.66 -6.92 -5.59
N TYR A 156 15.40 -7.09 -4.30
CA TYR A 156 16.42 -7.43 -3.32
C TYR A 156 15.90 -8.58 -2.47
N GLN A 157 16.71 -9.64 -2.35
CA GLN A 157 16.38 -10.81 -1.53
C GLN A 157 17.53 -11.02 -0.53
N SER A 158 17.20 -10.84 0.74
CA SER A 158 18.03 -11.14 1.92
C SER A 158 17.10 -11.63 3.04
N ASP A 159 17.39 -11.32 4.31
CA ASP A 159 16.45 -11.42 5.44
C ASP A 159 15.13 -10.65 5.21
N HIS A 160 15.13 -9.71 4.25
CA HIS A 160 13.93 -9.07 3.74
C HIS A 160 13.88 -9.15 2.22
N CYS A 161 12.70 -9.46 1.70
CA CYS A 161 12.41 -9.36 0.27
C CYS A 161 11.81 -7.98 -0.04
N LYS A 162 12.37 -7.28 -1.02
CA LYS A 162 11.90 -5.97 -1.48
C LYS A 162 11.74 -5.96 -2.98
N ILE A 163 10.67 -5.33 -3.44
CA ILE A 163 10.42 -5.04 -4.86
C ILE A 163 10.22 -3.55 -5.01
N TYR A 164 10.83 -3.00 -6.05
CA TYR A 164 10.77 -1.62 -6.43
C TYR A 164 10.58 -1.52 -7.93
N VAL A 165 9.61 -0.72 -8.36
CA VAL A 165 9.27 -0.51 -9.77
C VAL A 165 9.04 0.97 -10.02
N VAL A 166 9.63 1.47 -11.10
CA VAL A 166 9.36 2.78 -11.66
C VAL A 166 8.89 2.62 -13.09
N TRP A 167 7.79 3.27 -13.43
CA TRP A 167 7.31 3.39 -14.79
C TRP A 167 7.62 4.77 -15.36
N ASP A 168 7.77 4.84 -16.68
CA ASP A 168 7.84 6.11 -17.40
C ASP A 168 6.52 6.88 -17.23
N CYS A 169 6.66 8.20 -17.04
CA CYS A 169 5.56 9.16 -16.90
C CYS A 169 4.96 9.54 -18.24
#